data_AF-A0A7W3XXG5-F1
#
_entry.id   AF-A0A7W3XXG5-F1
#
_cell.length_a   1.000
_cell.length_b   1.000
_cell.length_c   1.000
_cell.angle_alpha   90.00
_cell.angle_beta   90.00
_cell.angle_gamma   90.00
#
_symmetry.space_group_name_H-M   'P 1'
#
loop_
_entity.id
_entity.type
_entity.pdbx_description
1 polymer ?
#
loop_
_entity_poly.entity_id
_entity_poly.type
_entity_poly.pdbx_seq_one_letter_code
_entity_poly.pdbx_strand_id
1 'polypeptide(L)'
;MSRRGTSTGNRTGNRPGPTPAGRRLLVAAAAVVAVPALLLPGCASRSPMEAMVHDLSGFRTEDGGYSSTAPPGAAGEQAADLYFAGAIAYSTGEEDRFIGSEGAERAGAYAAAADDGDCDTLVFSAAVLHMVEERDPALEERAASCTFGRLGAEGVHRDNVDAVGPVLGALERLGYADKIPPLAAEPFEVNDRADRHRAWQLLALLSYLGNREEILEHYEREIGELGDFLDDPGGDALLAEVIAAYGAASVVPGDHMGPHGPSDDLLAWLEETKGCGGSDSHHRASPDTDFCLLRDSWTGLSSGLIPR
;
A
#
# COMPACT_ATOMS: atom_id res chain seq x y z
N MET A 1 -10.61 -21.99 -71.89
CA MET A 1 -9.54 -21.11 -72.43
C MET A 1 -8.53 -20.89 -71.31
N SER A 2 -7.49 -21.73 -71.26
CA SER A 2 -6.05 -21.38 -71.44
C SER A 2 -5.51 -20.38 -70.41
N ARG A 3 -4.69 -20.80 -69.42
CA ARG A 3 -3.21 -21.05 -69.46
C ARG A 3 -2.44 -19.74 -69.68
N ARG A 4 -1.36 -19.32 -69.01
CA ARG A 4 -0.20 -19.85 -68.22
C ARG A 4 0.39 -18.60 -67.52
N GLY A 5 1.20 -18.60 -66.46
CA GLY A 5 2.39 -19.40 -66.08
C GLY A 5 3.51 -18.39 -65.72
N THR A 6 4.09 -18.48 -64.52
CA THR A 6 5.50 -18.89 -64.23
C THR A 6 6.57 -17.95 -64.82
N SER A 7 7.61 -17.48 -64.13
CA SER A 7 8.64 -18.25 -63.41
C SER A 7 9.84 -17.34 -63.07
N THR A 8 10.52 -17.59 -61.94
CA THR A 8 12.00 -17.60 -61.69
C THR A 8 12.88 -16.41 -62.12
N GLY A 9 13.89 -15.96 -61.38
CA GLY A 9 14.58 -16.48 -60.21
C GLY A 9 16.01 -15.92 -60.12
N ASN A 10 16.53 -15.84 -58.89
CA ASN A 10 17.88 -16.20 -58.43
C ASN A 10 19.16 -15.60 -59.09
N ARG A 11 20.02 -14.97 -58.25
CA ARG A 11 21.45 -15.31 -57.96
C ARG A 11 22.29 -14.10 -57.52
N THR A 12 22.71 -14.02 -56.25
CA THR A 12 24.04 -14.37 -55.68
C THR A 12 25.22 -13.45 -56.04
N GLY A 13 25.91 -12.92 -55.02
CA GLY A 13 27.27 -12.38 -55.12
C GLY A 13 27.84 -11.93 -53.76
N ASN A 14 28.98 -12.52 -53.36
CA ASN A 14 29.64 -12.49 -52.04
C ASN A 14 30.71 -11.38 -51.86
N ARG A 15 30.80 -10.80 -50.64
CA ARG A 15 32.00 -10.45 -49.80
C ARG A 15 33.11 -9.46 -50.33
N PRO A 16 34.13 -9.03 -49.53
CA PRO A 16 34.08 -8.06 -48.40
C PRO A 16 35.28 -7.03 -48.33
N GLY A 17 35.15 -6.00 -47.47
CA GLY A 17 36.24 -5.20 -46.83
C GLY A 17 36.88 -4.05 -47.65
N PRO A 18 37.72 -3.14 -47.07
CA PRO A 18 38.09 -2.89 -45.66
C PRO A 18 37.90 -1.41 -45.18
N THR A 19 38.04 -1.17 -43.87
CA THR A 19 38.24 0.16 -43.23
C THR A 19 39.62 0.76 -43.51
N PRO A 20 39.77 2.09 -43.44
CA PRO A 20 40.74 2.64 -42.48
C PRO A 20 40.37 3.97 -41.80
N ALA A 21 40.74 4.03 -40.52
CA ALA A 21 41.38 5.11 -39.76
C ALA A 21 41.11 6.61 -40.10
N GLY A 22 40.68 7.34 -39.05
CA GLY A 22 41.55 8.37 -38.45
C GLY A 22 41.13 9.83 -38.62
N ARG A 23 40.83 10.50 -37.49
CA ARG A 23 41.28 11.88 -37.24
C ARG A 23 41.35 12.17 -35.74
N ARG A 24 42.56 12.61 -35.33
CA ARG A 24 43.02 13.05 -34.00
C ARG A 24 42.54 14.47 -33.69
N LEU A 25 42.41 14.83 -32.41
CA LEU A 25 42.67 16.14 -31.75
C LEU A 25 42.11 16.05 -30.31
N LEU A 26 42.69 16.52 -29.21
CA LEU A 26 44.00 17.00 -28.79
C LEU A 26 43.90 17.07 -27.25
N VAL A 27 45.00 16.78 -26.56
CA VAL A 27 45.10 16.73 -25.09
C VAL A 27 44.97 18.13 -24.46
N ALA A 28 44.22 18.24 -23.37
CA ALA A 28 44.40 19.28 -22.36
C ALA A 28 44.30 18.64 -20.97
N ALA A 29 45.43 18.53 -20.29
CA ALA A 29 45.53 18.08 -18.91
C ALA A 29 45.17 19.25 -17.98
N ALA A 30 44.15 19.07 -17.16
CA ALA A 30 43.87 19.94 -16.02
C ALA A 30 44.19 19.16 -14.74
N ALA A 31 45.17 19.66 -13.98
CA ALA A 31 45.51 19.16 -12.67
C ALA A 31 44.36 19.46 -11.70
N VAL A 32 43.74 18.41 -11.14
CA VAL A 32 42.79 18.54 -10.04
C VAL A 32 43.58 18.50 -8.74
N VAL A 33 43.66 19.65 -8.08
CA VAL A 33 44.11 19.77 -6.70
C VAL A 33 43.11 19.00 -5.83
N ALA A 34 43.57 17.91 -5.22
CA ALA A 34 42.81 17.19 -4.20
C ALA A 34 42.69 18.08 -2.96
N VAL A 35 41.52 18.71 -2.80
CA VAL A 35 41.09 19.25 -1.52
C VAL A 35 40.60 18.06 -0.69
N PRO A 36 41.16 17.79 0.51
CA PRO A 36 40.59 16.78 1.37
C PRO A 36 39.23 17.29 1.84
N ALA A 37 38.16 16.72 1.29
CA ALA A 37 36.82 16.90 1.83
C ALA A 37 36.84 16.36 3.26
N LEU A 38 36.76 17.27 4.22
CA LEU A 38 36.37 16.97 5.59
C LEU A 38 35.01 16.26 5.52
N LEU A 39 35.01 14.95 5.77
CA LEU A 39 33.82 14.17 6.02
C LEU A 39 33.21 14.65 7.33
N LEU A 40 32.39 15.70 7.25
CA LEU A 40 31.30 15.86 8.19
C LEU A 40 30.37 14.66 7.96
N PRO A 41 29.94 13.92 9.00
CA PRO A 41 28.88 12.95 8.84
C PRO A 41 27.68 13.74 8.35
N GLY A 42 27.38 13.61 7.07
CA GLY A 42 26.23 14.24 6.47
C GLY A 42 25.01 13.77 7.25
N CYS A 43 24.19 14.71 7.72
CA CYS A 43 22.80 14.45 8.05
C CYS A 43 22.12 14.00 6.75
N ALA A 44 22.31 12.74 6.36
CA ALA A 44 21.45 12.11 5.38
C ALA A 44 20.07 12.11 6.03
N SER A 45 19.15 12.92 5.50
CA SER A 45 17.75 12.85 5.87
C SER A 45 17.30 11.41 5.61
N ARG A 46 16.82 10.73 6.66
CA ARG A 46 16.19 9.41 6.51
C ARG A 46 15.08 9.50 5.48
N SER A 47 14.86 8.43 4.72
CA SER A 47 13.64 8.37 3.92
C SER A 47 12.42 8.40 4.85
N PRO A 48 11.24 8.87 4.38
CA PRO A 48 10.01 8.81 5.15
C PRO A 48 9.76 7.41 5.75
N MET A 49 10.05 6.35 4.98
CA MET A 49 9.89 4.98 5.47
C MET A 49 10.86 4.63 6.61
N GLU A 50 12.14 4.96 6.47
CA GLU A 50 13.13 4.74 7.54
C GLU A 50 12.79 5.51 8.82
N ALA A 51 12.16 6.69 8.68
CA ALA A 51 11.72 7.50 9.79
C ALA A 51 10.50 6.87 10.51
N MET A 52 9.52 6.34 9.76
CA MET A 52 8.39 5.59 10.34
C MET A 52 8.84 4.32 11.05
N VAL A 53 9.71 3.52 10.43
CA VAL A 53 10.26 2.31 11.07
C VAL A 53 11.02 2.63 12.35
N HIS A 54 11.79 3.73 12.37
CA HIS A 54 12.46 4.17 13.58
C HIS A 54 11.49 4.49 14.72
N ASP A 55 10.35 5.09 14.39
CA ASP A 55 9.36 5.56 15.37
C ASP A 55 8.34 4.47 15.76
N LEU A 56 8.34 3.30 15.11
CA LEU A 56 7.46 2.17 15.46
C LEU A 56 7.52 1.78 16.95
N SER A 57 8.66 2.02 17.61
CA SER A 57 8.79 1.79 19.05
C SER A 57 7.77 2.56 19.91
N GLY A 58 7.25 3.69 19.41
CA GLY A 58 6.20 4.48 20.06
C GLY A 58 4.83 3.78 20.11
N PHE A 59 4.65 2.68 19.38
CA PHE A 59 3.44 1.84 19.42
C PHE A 59 3.62 0.57 20.27
N ARG A 60 4.85 0.29 20.73
CA ARG A 60 5.15 -0.95 21.45
C ARG A 60 4.60 -0.90 22.88
N THR A 61 3.89 -1.93 23.29
CA THR A 61 3.33 -2.09 24.64
C THR A 61 4.39 -2.61 25.61
N GLU A 62 4.13 -2.51 26.93
CA GLU A 62 5.07 -2.98 27.97
C GLU A 62 5.33 -4.49 27.91
N ASP A 63 4.35 -5.27 27.46
CA ASP A 63 4.43 -6.72 27.27
C ASP A 63 5.06 -7.12 25.92
N GLY A 64 5.53 -6.15 25.14
CA GLY A 64 6.34 -6.36 23.94
C GLY A 64 5.55 -6.48 22.63
N GLY A 65 4.22 -6.40 22.66
CA GLY A 65 3.34 -6.33 21.49
C GLY A 65 3.17 -4.91 20.94
N TYR A 66 2.17 -4.71 20.08
CA TYR A 66 1.84 -3.43 19.45
C TYR A 66 0.42 -2.99 19.75
N SER A 67 0.28 -1.70 20.08
CA SER A 67 -1.01 -1.02 20.18
C SER A 67 -1.39 -0.43 18.82
N SER A 68 -2.69 -0.41 18.49
CA SER A 68 -3.19 0.26 17.29
C SER A 68 -2.87 1.76 17.26
N THR A 69 -2.65 2.37 18.44
CA THR A 69 -2.41 3.80 18.63
C THR A 69 -1.09 4.11 19.33
N ALA A 70 -0.47 5.25 19.02
CA ALA A 70 0.67 5.83 19.76
C ALA A 70 0.28 7.19 20.39
N PRO A 71 0.54 7.44 21.69
CA PRO A 71 1.13 6.51 22.66
C PRO A 71 0.22 5.29 22.91
N PRO A 72 0.79 4.15 23.36
CA PRO A 72 0.05 2.91 23.51
C PRO A 72 -1.02 3.04 24.60
N GLY A 73 -2.24 2.63 24.28
CA GLY A 73 -3.34 2.53 25.23
C GLY A 73 -3.27 1.23 26.06
N ALA A 74 -4.20 1.07 26.99
CA ALA A 74 -4.31 -0.13 27.83
C ALA A 74 -4.98 -1.33 27.12
N ALA A 75 -5.28 -1.23 25.82
CA ALA A 75 -5.92 -2.31 25.06
C ALA A 75 -4.89 -3.40 24.71
N GLY A 76 -5.32 -4.66 24.65
CA GLY A 76 -4.48 -5.78 24.23
C GLY A 76 -4.23 -5.74 22.71
N GLU A 77 -3.03 -6.17 22.30
CA GLU A 77 -2.65 -6.34 20.90
C GLU A 77 -3.58 -7.34 20.19
N GLN A 78 -3.91 -7.06 18.93
CA GLN A 78 -4.58 -7.97 18.02
C GLN A 78 -3.67 -8.36 16.84
N ALA A 79 -3.99 -9.44 16.13
CA ALA A 79 -3.23 -9.89 14.96
C ALA A 79 -3.08 -8.79 13.89
N ALA A 80 -4.09 -7.93 13.74
CA ALA A 80 -4.05 -6.79 12.83
C ALA A 80 -3.00 -5.73 13.23
N ASP A 81 -2.84 -5.45 14.53
CA ASP A 81 -1.85 -4.48 15.02
C ASP A 81 -0.43 -4.96 14.73
N LEU A 82 -0.17 -6.23 15.03
CA LEU A 82 1.10 -6.89 14.72
C LEU A 82 1.36 -6.92 13.21
N TYR A 83 0.34 -7.16 12.39
CA TYR A 83 0.44 -7.09 10.93
C TYR A 83 0.82 -5.70 10.43
N PHE A 84 0.16 -4.63 10.89
CA PHE A 84 0.48 -3.28 10.42
C PHE A 84 1.87 -2.83 10.86
N ALA A 85 2.27 -3.11 12.10
CA ALA A 85 3.64 -2.86 12.55
C ALA A 85 4.66 -3.65 11.72
N GLY A 86 4.38 -4.93 11.47
CA GLY A 86 5.23 -5.80 10.66
C GLY A 86 5.34 -5.36 9.20
N ALA A 87 4.24 -4.93 8.59
CA ALA A 87 4.22 -4.46 7.21
C ALA A 87 5.05 -3.19 7.02
N ILE A 88 5.04 -2.28 8.00
CA ILE A 88 5.90 -1.09 8.03
C ILE A 88 7.36 -1.52 8.19
N ALA A 89 7.69 -2.35 9.17
CA ALA A 89 9.08 -2.81 9.39
C ALA A 89 9.67 -3.58 8.19
N TYR A 90 8.87 -4.46 7.58
CA TYR A 90 9.25 -5.27 6.42
C TYR A 90 9.62 -4.42 5.21
N SER A 91 9.02 -3.23 5.07
CA SER A 91 9.28 -2.35 3.93
C SER A 91 10.72 -1.80 3.88
N THR A 92 11.47 -1.88 4.99
CA THR A 92 12.87 -1.48 5.08
C THR A 92 13.82 -2.62 5.47
N GLY A 93 13.34 -3.87 5.57
CA GLY A 93 14.16 -5.00 6.00
C GLY A 93 14.48 -5.01 7.50
N GLU A 94 13.65 -4.38 8.35
CA GLU A 94 13.82 -4.32 9.81
C GLU A 94 12.83 -5.23 10.54
N GLU A 95 12.15 -6.15 9.85
CA GLU A 95 11.18 -7.09 10.40
C GLU A 95 11.77 -7.94 11.54
N ASP A 96 13.03 -8.35 11.47
CA ASP A 96 13.70 -9.12 12.55
C ASP A 96 13.81 -8.33 13.85
N ARG A 97 13.98 -7.01 13.75
CA ARG A 97 14.15 -6.13 14.92
C ARG A 97 12.83 -5.85 15.60
N PHE A 98 11.76 -5.66 14.83
CA PHE A 98 10.47 -5.21 15.34
C PHE A 98 9.46 -6.34 15.54
N ILE A 99 9.57 -7.41 14.76
CA ILE A 99 8.71 -8.59 14.83
C ILE A 99 9.53 -9.78 15.33
N GLY A 100 10.53 -10.23 14.56
CA GLY A 100 11.41 -11.34 14.89
C GLY A 100 10.68 -12.61 15.39
N SER A 101 11.38 -13.43 16.16
CA SER A 101 10.82 -14.69 16.67
C SER A 101 9.70 -14.51 17.69
N GLU A 102 9.71 -13.41 18.45
CA GLU A 102 8.67 -13.09 19.44
C GLU A 102 7.35 -12.75 18.75
N GLY A 103 7.40 -11.94 17.69
CA GLY A 103 6.26 -11.64 16.84
C GLY A 103 5.77 -12.87 16.08
N ALA A 104 6.67 -13.74 15.62
CA ALA A 104 6.31 -15.02 15.01
C ALA A 104 5.54 -15.92 15.99
N GLU A 105 6.01 -16.04 17.24
CA GLU A 105 5.33 -16.80 18.29
C GLU A 105 3.92 -16.25 18.57
N ARG A 106 3.77 -14.92 18.65
CA ARG A 106 2.47 -14.28 18.82
C ARG A 106 1.54 -14.54 17.63
N ALA A 107 2.02 -14.38 16.40
CA ALA A 107 1.25 -14.67 15.20
C ALA A 107 0.80 -16.15 15.17
N GLY A 108 1.69 -17.07 15.52
CA GLY A 108 1.35 -18.49 15.68
C GLY A 108 0.27 -18.72 16.76
N ALA A 109 0.36 -18.03 17.89
CA ALA A 109 -0.63 -18.10 18.97
C ALA A 109 -2.00 -17.55 18.53
N TYR A 110 -2.04 -16.42 17.82
CA TYR A 110 -3.27 -15.87 17.25
C TYR A 110 -3.90 -16.85 16.25
N ALA A 111 -3.11 -17.41 15.34
CA ALA A 111 -3.58 -18.40 14.37
C ALA A 111 -4.06 -19.72 14.99
N ALA A 112 -3.51 -20.11 16.15
CA ALA A 112 -3.92 -21.29 16.90
C ALA A 112 -5.18 -21.07 17.74
N ALA A 113 -5.41 -19.82 18.19
CA ALA A 113 -6.60 -19.43 18.94
C ALA A 113 -7.80 -19.10 18.04
N ALA A 114 -7.55 -18.71 16.79
CA ALA A 114 -8.57 -18.46 15.79
C ALA A 114 -9.39 -19.73 15.50
N ASP A 115 -10.71 -19.58 15.50
CA ASP A 115 -11.60 -20.62 14.98
C ASP A 115 -11.65 -20.58 13.44
N ASP A 116 -12.32 -21.56 12.83
CA ASP A 116 -12.43 -21.66 11.37
C ASP A 116 -13.25 -20.51 10.73
N GLY A 117 -13.90 -19.65 11.54
CA GLY A 117 -14.65 -18.49 11.08
C GLY A 117 -13.88 -17.18 11.15
N ASP A 118 -12.81 -17.11 11.94
CA ASP A 118 -11.97 -15.92 12.11
C ASP A 118 -10.90 -15.80 11.01
N CYS A 119 -11.37 -15.58 9.78
CA CYS A 119 -10.51 -15.51 8.60
C CYS A 119 -9.48 -14.36 8.66
N ASP A 120 -9.84 -13.24 9.30
CA ASP A 120 -8.99 -12.04 9.32
C ASP A 120 -7.78 -12.26 10.24
N THR A 121 -8.00 -12.83 11.43
CA THR A 121 -6.90 -13.24 12.31
C THR A 121 -5.99 -14.24 11.63
N LEU A 122 -6.55 -15.21 10.89
CA LEU A 122 -5.77 -16.20 10.13
C LEU A 122 -4.90 -15.54 9.05
N VAL A 123 -5.46 -14.62 8.26
CA VAL A 123 -4.73 -13.93 7.18
C VAL A 123 -3.64 -13.02 7.74
N PHE A 124 -3.93 -12.21 8.74
CA PHE A 124 -2.94 -11.31 9.32
C PHE A 124 -1.80 -12.09 9.99
N SER A 125 -2.12 -13.18 10.71
CA SER A 125 -1.11 -14.04 11.32
C SER A 125 -0.24 -14.72 10.27
N ALA A 126 -0.84 -15.26 9.20
CA ALA A 126 -0.10 -15.86 8.09
C ALA A 126 0.84 -14.83 7.42
N ALA A 127 0.35 -13.61 7.22
CA ALA A 127 1.14 -12.54 6.64
C ALA A 127 2.32 -12.12 7.54
N VAL A 128 2.14 -12.08 8.86
CA VAL A 128 3.24 -11.82 9.81
C VAL A 128 4.31 -12.91 9.72
N LEU A 129 3.92 -14.18 9.78
CA LEU A 129 4.85 -15.31 9.63
C LEU A 129 5.58 -15.29 8.28
N HIS A 130 4.88 -14.87 7.22
CA HIS A 130 5.47 -14.69 5.91
C HIS A 130 6.54 -13.59 5.89
N MET A 131 6.29 -12.47 6.58
CA MET A 131 7.22 -11.34 6.63
C MET A 131 8.55 -11.70 7.30
N VAL A 132 8.52 -12.53 8.35
CA VAL A 132 9.73 -12.95 9.10
C VAL A 132 10.32 -14.29 8.63
N GLU A 133 9.98 -14.73 7.41
CA GLU A 133 10.46 -15.98 6.80
C GLU A 133 10.12 -17.28 7.57
N GLU A 134 9.28 -17.23 8.62
CA GLU A 134 8.76 -18.39 9.36
C GLU A 134 7.46 -18.94 8.74
N ARG A 135 7.47 -19.12 7.42
CA ARG A 135 6.28 -19.46 6.64
C ARG A 135 5.63 -20.77 7.08
N ASP A 136 4.31 -20.74 7.22
CA ASP A 136 3.46 -21.93 7.34
C ASP A 136 2.53 -22.02 6.12
N PRO A 137 2.89 -22.81 5.08
CA PRO A 137 2.08 -22.94 3.88
C PRO A 137 0.67 -23.49 4.13
N ALA A 138 0.48 -24.32 5.16
CA ALA A 138 -0.83 -24.88 5.49
C ALA A 138 -1.72 -23.80 6.11
N LEU A 139 -1.16 -22.93 6.95
CA LEU A 139 -1.86 -21.76 7.45
C LEU A 139 -2.15 -20.75 6.33
N GLU A 140 -1.19 -20.46 5.44
CA GLU A 140 -1.39 -19.56 4.29
C GLU A 140 -2.55 -20.05 3.40
N GLU A 141 -2.59 -21.35 3.08
CA GLU A 141 -3.68 -21.96 2.29
C GLU A 141 -5.02 -21.91 3.04
N ARG A 142 -5.02 -22.23 4.34
CA ARG A 142 -6.22 -22.16 5.19
C ARG A 142 -6.77 -20.73 5.27
N ALA A 143 -5.92 -19.76 5.51
CA ALA A 143 -6.28 -18.34 5.60
C ALA A 143 -6.87 -17.81 4.28
N ALA A 144 -6.23 -18.15 3.16
CA ALA A 144 -6.72 -17.80 1.83
C ALA A 144 -8.08 -18.47 1.54
N SER A 145 -8.22 -19.78 1.81
CA SER A 145 -9.47 -20.51 1.60
C SER A 145 -10.61 -19.98 2.47
N CYS A 146 -10.34 -19.67 3.74
CA CYS A 146 -11.32 -19.08 4.66
C CYS A 146 -11.82 -17.74 4.09
N THR A 147 -10.88 -16.87 3.74
CA THR A 147 -11.18 -15.51 3.27
C THR A 147 -11.92 -15.50 1.94
N PHE A 148 -11.50 -16.32 0.98
CA PHE A 148 -12.24 -16.45 -0.29
C PHE A 148 -13.64 -17.01 -0.10
N GLY A 149 -13.80 -17.98 0.82
CA GLY A 149 -15.11 -18.50 1.20
C GLY A 149 -16.00 -17.41 1.80
N ARG A 150 -15.47 -16.63 2.76
CA ARG A 150 -16.16 -15.53 3.43
C ARG A 150 -16.56 -14.43 2.44
N LEU A 151 -15.59 -13.86 1.72
CA LEU A 151 -15.84 -12.78 0.76
C LEU A 151 -16.72 -13.22 -0.41
N GLY A 152 -16.63 -14.49 -0.83
CA GLY A 152 -17.50 -15.05 -1.87
C GLY A 152 -18.95 -15.25 -1.41
N ALA A 153 -19.17 -15.48 -0.10
CA ALA A 153 -20.50 -15.68 0.47
C ALA A 153 -21.16 -14.36 0.91
N GLU A 154 -20.39 -13.47 1.54
CA GLU A 154 -20.86 -12.19 2.09
C GLU A 154 -20.84 -11.07 1.06
N GLY A 155 -19.91 -11.11 0.10
CA GLY A 155 -19.61 -9.97 -0.76
C GLY A 155 -18.99 -8.80 0.02
N VAL A 156 -18.98 -7.62 -0.61
CA VAL A 156 -18.54 -6.36 0.00
C VAL A 156 -19.75 -5.45 0.20
N HIS A 157 -19.98 -4.98 1.42
CA HIS A 157 -21.12 -4.14 1.75
C HIS A 157 -20.77 -3.11 2.82
N ARG A 158 -21.70 -2.21 3.15
CA ARG A 158 -21.51 -1.10 4.09
C ARG A 158 -20.83 -1.50 5.41
N ASP A 159 -21.24 -2.64 5.97
CA ASP A 159 -20.79 -3.08 7.29
C ASP A 159 -19.44 -3.83 7.31
N ASN A 160 -18.85 -4.16 6.15
CA ASN A 160 -17.57 -4.90 6.10
C ASN A 160 -16.48 -4.24 5.25
N VAL A 161 -16.80 -3.20 4.48
CA VAL A 161 -15.90 -2.60 3.48
C VAL A 161 -14.58 -2.08 4.08
N ASP A 162 -14.59 -1.65 5.33
CA ASP A 162 -13.42 -1.16 6.03
C ASP A 162 -12.40 -2.26 6.31
N ALA A 163 -12.82 -3.51 6.53
CA ALA A 163 -11.94 -4.65 6.76
C ALA A 163 -11.39 -5.27 5.47
N VAL A 164 -12.15 -5.19 4.36
CA VAL A 164 -11.83 -5.90 3.11
C VAL A 164 -10.48 -5.45 2.52
N GLY A 165 -10.23 -4.15 2.41
CA GLY A 165 -8.99 -3.62 1.81
C GLY A 165 -7.70 -4.16 2.47
N PRO A 166 -7.53 -4.02 3.81
CA PRO A 166 -6.39 -4.58 4.53
C PRO A 166 -6.21 -6.09 4.34
N VAL A 167 -7.32 -6.85 4.32
CA VAL A 167 -7.32 -8.30 4.13
C VAL A 167 -6.86 -8.67 2.71
N LEU A 168 -7.34 -7.97 1.68
CA LEU A 168 -6.87 -8.19 0.31
C LEU A 168 -5.37 -7.88 0.19
N GLY A 169 -4.90 -6.76 0.74
CA GLY A 169 -3.47 -6.42 0.73
C GLY A 169 -2.59 -7.47 1.44
N ALA A 170 -3.09 -8.08 2.52
CA ALA A 170 -2.40 -9.19 3.18
C ALA A 170 -2.37 -10.46 2.31
N LEU A 171 -3.47 -10.79 1.61
CA LEU A 171 -3.50 -11.91 0.65
C LEU A 171 -2.55 -11.69 -0.53
N GLU A 172 -2.45 -10.46 -1.05
CA GLU A 172 -1.50 -10.13 -2.11
C GLU A 172 -0.06 -10.34 -1.67
N ARG A 173 0.27 -9.92 -0.44
CA ARG A 173 1.58 -10.18 0.17
C ARG A 173 1.89 -11.66 0.29
N LEU A 174 0.89 -12.48 0.58
CA LEU A 174 1.01 -13.95 0.59
C LEU A 174 1.10 -14.58 -0.81
N GLY A 175 1.03 -13.78 -1.89
CA GLY A 175 1.10 -14.25 -3.27
C GLY A 175 -0.23 -14.77 -3.82
N TYR A 176 -1.35 -14.36 -3.25
CA TYR A 176 -2.69 -14.78 -3.66
C TYR A 176 -3.43 -13.76 -4.54
N ALA A 177 -2.76 -12.68 -4.98
CA ALA A 177 -3.35 -11.60 -5.79
C ALA A 177 -4.16 -12.13 -7.00
N ASP A 178 -3.54 -12.98 -7.84
CA ASP A 178 -4.15 -13.54 -9.04
C ASP A 178 -5.23 -14.62 -8.76
N LYS A 179 -5.42 -14.97 -7.49
CA LYS A 179 -6.39 -15.99 -7.05
C LYS A 179 -7.61 -15.38 -6.35
N ILE A 180 -7.60 -14.08 -6.07
CA ILE A 180 -8.76 -13.38 -5.49
C ILE A 180 -9.91 -13.47 -6.50
N PRO A 181 -11.05 -14.12 -6.15
CA PRO A 181 -12.19 -14.19 -7.05
C PRO A 181 -12.81 -12.80 -7.22
N PRO A 182 -13.46 -12.51 -8.37
CA PRO A 182 -14.27 -11.30 -8.50
C PRO A 182 -15.33 -11.24 -7.40
N LEU A 183 -15.36 -10.14 -6.66
CA LEU A 183 -16.27 -9.92 -5.54
C LEU A 183 -17.54 -9.22 -6.02
N ALA A 184 -18.69 -9.62 -5.47
CA ALA A 184 -19.89 -8.82 -5.61
C ALA A 184 -19.89 -7.74 -4.52
N ALA A 185 -20.21 -6.50 -4.89
CA ALA A 185 -20.44 -5.43 -3.94
C ALA A 185 -21.92 -5.03 -3.89
N GLU A 186 -22.44 -4.79 -2.70
CA GLU A 186 -23.77 -4.21 -2.48
C GLU A 186 -23.62 -2.68 -2.36
N PRO A 187 -24.14 -1.89 -3.33
CA PRO A 187 -24.19 -0.46 -3.19
C PRO A 187 -25.17 -0.06 -2.08
N PHE A 188 -24.92 1.08 -1.44
CA PHE A 188 -25.75 1.62 -0.38
C PHE A 188 -25.95 3.13 -0.55
N GLU A 189 -27.03 3.65 0.03
CA GLU A 189 -27.34 5.08 -0.01
C GLU A 189 -26.36 5.89 0.85
N VAL A 190 -25.83 6.98 0.29
CA VAL A 190 -24.89 7.87 0.99
C VAL A 190 -25.67 9.03 1.61
N ASN A 191 -25.91 8.90 2.92
CA ASN A 191 -26.73 9.85 3.68
C ASN A 191 -25.90 10.78 4.56
N ASP A 192 -24.68 10.37 4.90
CA ASP A 192 -23.79 11.10 5.79
C ASP A 192 -22.33 10.95 5.38
N ARG A 193 -21.47 11.59 6.17
CA ARG A 193 -20.02 11.58 5.97
C ARG A 193 -19.41 10.18 6.12
N ALA A 194 -19.88 9.39 7.08
CA ALA A 194 -19.37 8.03 7.30
C ALA A 194 -19.75 7.09 6.14
N ASP A 195 -20.92 7.28 5.55
CA ASP A 195 -21.33 6.57 4.35
C ASP A 195 -20.50 6.98 3.13
N ARG A 196 -20.19 8.26 2.98
CA ARG A 196 -19.30 8.72 1.90
C ARG A 196 -17.90 8.11 2.03
N HIS A 197 -17.35 8.07 3.25
CA HIS A 197 -16.09 7.38 3.51
C HIS A 197 -16.13 5.92 3.05
N ARG A 198 -17.17 5.17 3.45
CA ARG A 198 -17.35 3.77 3.06
C ARG A 198 -17.55 3.62 1.55
N ALA A 199 -18.25 4.55 0.91
CA ALA A 199 -18.44 4.54 -0.54
C ALA A 199 -17.10 4.69 -1.26
N TRP A 200 -16.23 5.60 -0.81
CA TRP A 200 -14.88 5.71 -1.33
C TRP A 200 -14.02 4.48 -1.06
N GLN A 201 -14.13 3.84 0.11
CA GLN A 201 -13.46 2.56 0.36
C GLN A 201 -13.94 1.48 -0.63
N LEU A 202 -15.24 1.40 -0.91
CA LEU A 202 -15.80 0.48 -1.89
C LEU A 202 -15.29 0.79 -3.31
N LEU A 203 -15.26 2.06 -3.69
CA LEU A 203 -14.71 2.52 -4.98
C LEU A 203 -13.22 2.20 -5.12
N ALA A 204 -12.43 2.29 -4.05
CA ALA A 204 -11.02 1.89 -4.06
C ALA A 204 -10.84 0.38 -4.37
N LEU A 205 -11.88 -0.44 -4.18
CA LEU A 205 -11.85 -1.88 -4.45
C LEU A 205 -12.29 -2.25 -5.87
N LEU A 206 -12.58 -1.28 -6.76
CA LEU A 206 -13.15 -1.53 -8.10
C LEU A 206 -12.39 -2.56 -8.95
N SER A 207 -11.07 -2.72 -8.76
CA SER A 207 -10.26 -3.73 -9.45
C SER A 207 -10.63 -5.17 -9.10
N TYR A 208 -11.23 -5.39 -7.93
CA TYR A 208 -11.66 -6.71 -7.46
C TYR A 208 -13.16 -6.96 -7.68
N LEU A 209 -13.93 -5.96 -8.10
CA LEU A 209 -15.39 -6.07 -8.17
C LEU A 209 -15.87 -6.60 -9.53
N GLY A 210 -16.74 -7.62 -9.49
CA GLY A 210 -17.40 -8.19 -10.66
C GLY A 210 -18.54 -7.33 -11.21
N ASN A 211 -19.18 -6.50 -10.37
CA ASN A 211 -20.26 -5.58 -10.74
C ASN A 211 -19.78 -4.12 -10.78
N ARG A 212 -18.58 -3.88 -11.31
CA ARG A 212 -17.93 -2.56 -11.36
C ARG A 212 -18.80 -1.45 -11.95
N GLU A 213 -19.49 -1.71 -13.06
CA GLU A 213 -20.29 -0.70 -13.77
C GLU A 213 -21.46 -0.20 -12.91
N GLU A 214 -22.16 -1.11 -12.23
CA GLU A 214 -23.25 -0.79 -11.29
C GLU A 214 -22.75 0.12 -10.15
N ILE A 215 -21.59 -0.21 -9.58
CA ILE A 215 -21.00 0.57 -8.49
C ILE A 215 -20.60 1.98 -8.95
N LEU A 216 -20.03 2.11 -10.15
CA LEU A 216 -19.68 3.41 -10.72
C LEU A 216 -20.92 4.27 -11.00
N GLU A 217 -21.98 3.67 -11.53
CA GLU A 217 -23.25 4.36 -11.78
C GLU A 217 -23.92 4.80 -10.48
N HIS A 218 -23.93 3.94 -9.46
CA HIS A 218 -24.57 4.25 -8.18
C HIS A 218 -23.87 5.38 -7.42
N TYR A 219 -22.53 5.41 -7.43
CA TYR A 219 -21.73 6.42 -6.73
C TYR A 219 -21.24 7.56 -7.63
N GLU A 220 -21.93 7.87 -8.74
CA GLU A 220 -21.54 8.95 -9.67
C GLU A 220 -21.32 10.29 -8.95
N ARG A 221 -22.18 10.60 -7.96
CA ARG A 221 -22.06 11.81 -7.14
C ARG A 221 -20.77 11.80 -6.31
N GLU A 222 -20.51 10.72 -5.57
CA GLU A 222 -19.35 10.60 -4.69
C GLU A 222 -18.04 10.58 -5.48
N ILE A 223 -18.06 10.07 -6.71
CA ILE A 223 -16.95 10.17 -7.66
C ILE A 223 -16.71 11.64 -8.06
N GLY A 224 -17.77 12.38 -8.37
CA GLY A 224 -17.68 13.80 -8.70
C GLY A 224 -17.13 14.68 -7.57
N GLU A 225 -17.26 14.24 -6.32
CA GLU A 225 -16.73 14.94 -5.12
C GLU A 225 -15.26 14.60 -4.80
N LEU A 226 -14.65 13.61 -5.44
CA LEU A 226 -13.29 13.15 -5.10
C LEU A 226 -12.24 14.25 -5.24
N GLY A 227 -12.24 14.95 -6.39
CA GLY A 227 -11.29 16.02 -6.67
C GLY A 227 -11.42 17.17 -5.68
N ASP A 228 -12.64 17.70 -5.52
CA ASP A 228 -12.92 18.80 -4.60
C ASP A 228 -12.52 18.46 -3.15
N PHE A 229 -12.78 17.23 -2.70
CA PHE A 229 -12.41 16.79 -1.36
C PHE A 229 -10.89 16.61 -1.18
N LEU A 230 -10.20 16.08 -2.20
CA LEU A 230 -8.74 15.93 -2.14
C LEU A 230 -8.03 17.27 -2.32
N ASP A 231 -8.62 18.23 -3.02
CA ASP A 231 -8.09 19.59 -3.15
C ASP A 231 -8.16 20.38 -1.85
N ASP A 232 -9.24 20.24 -1.07
CA ASP A 232 -9.37 20.85 0.27
C ASP A 232 -10.08 19.90 1.24
N PRO A 233 -9.33 19.02 1.93
CA PRO A 233 -9.91 18.10 2.92
C PRO A 233 -10.59 18.82 4.10
N GLY A 234 -10.16 20.06 4.39
CA GLY A 234 -10.59 20.82 5.56
C GLY A 234 -10.06 20.29 6.90
N GLY A 235 -10.28 21.06 7.97
CA GLY A 235 -9.71 20.76 9.30
C GLY A 235 -10.32 19.55 10.01
N ASP A 236 -11.58 19.22 9.74
CA ASP A 236 -12.28 18.12 10.42
C ASP A 236 -12.05 16.76 9.74
N ALA A 237 -11.35 16.69 8.59
CA ALA A 237 -11.13 15.46 7.84
C ALA A 237 -10.41 14.38 8.66
N LEU A 238 -10.76 13.12 8.41
CA LEU A 238 -10.02 11.98 8.92
C LEU A 238 -8.99 11.53 7.89
N LEU A 239 -7.81 11.13 8.34
CA LEU A 239 -6.76 10.58 7.47
C LEU A 239 -7.26 9.36 6.70
N ALA A 240 -8.04 8.49 7.34
CA ALA A 240 -8.67 7.36 6.68
C ALA A 240 -9.63 7.76 5.54
N GLU A 241 -10.28 8.93 5.60
CA GLU A 241 -11.12 9.44 4.51
C GLU A 241 -10.29 9.93 3.34
N VAL A 242 -9.22 10.69 3.62
CA VAL A 242 -8.27 11.16 2.60
C VAL A 242 -7.64 9.97 1.87
N ILE A 243 -7.22 8.94 2.61
CA ILE A 243 -6.67 7.72 2.03
C ILE A 243 -7.72 6.98 1.17
N ALA A 244 -8.96 6.87 1.65
CA ALA A 244 -10.04 6.23 0.91
C ALA A 244 -10.37 6.99 -0.39
N ALA A 245 -10.48 8.32 -0.32
CA ALA A 245 -10.71 9.17 -1.49
C ALA A 245 -9.57 9.07 -2.48
N TYR A 246 -8.31 9.15 -2.02
CA TYR A 246 -7.14 9.01 -2.88
C TYR A 246 -7.07 7.63 -3.56
N GLY A 247 -7.38 6.57 -2.81
CA GLY A 247 -7.48 5.20 -3.33
C GLY A 247 -8.55 5.09 -4.42
N ALA A 248 -9.74 5.64 -4.17
CA ALA A 248 -10.81 5.69 -5.16
C ALA A 248 -10.39 6.48 -6.41
N ALA A 249 -9.87 7.70 -6.24
CA ALA A 249 -9.41 8.59 -7.32
C ALA A 249 -8.36 7.93 -8.23
N SER A 250 -7.55 7.02 -7.68
CA SER A 250 -6.50 6.29 -8.42
C SER A 250 -7.05 5.18 -9.33
N VAL A 251 -8.28 4.70 -9.12
CA VAL A 251 -8.85 3.54 -9.84
C VAL A 251 -10.14 3.86 -10.60
N VAL A 252 -10.89 4.88 -10.18
CA VAL A 252 -12.10 5.32 -10.90
C VAL A 252 -11.71 6.00 -12.22
N PRO A 253 -12.50 5.86 -13.30
CA PRO A 253 -12.23 6.57 -14.54
C PRO A 253 -12.34 8.09 -14.37
N GLY A 254 -11.42 8.84 -14.96
CA GLY A 254 -11.40 10.30 -14.93
C GLY A 254 -10.06 10.85 -14.44
N ASP A 255 -9.89 12.17 -14.49
CA ASP A 255 -8.76 12.87 -13.91
C ASP A 255 -9.21 13.56 -12.63
N HIS A 256 -9.08 12.85 -11.50
CA HIS A 256 -9.55 13.29 -10.18
C HIS A 256 -8.44 13.82 -9.28
N MET A 257 -7.18 13.63 -9.68
CA MET A 257 -5.99 14.18 -9.01
C MET A 257 -5.36 15.33 -9.80
N GLY A 258 -5.88 15.62 -10.99
CA GLY A 258 -5.28 16.59 -11.91
C GLY A 258 -3.97 16.10 -12.53
N PRO A 259 -3.39 16.90 -13.44
CA PRO A 259 -2.23 16.52 -14.23
C PRO A 259 -0.91 16.46 -13.44
N HIS A 260 -0.91 16.85 -12.17
CA HIS A 260 0.28 17.02 -11.34
C HIS A 260 0.30 16.14 -10.08
N GLY A 261 -0.72 15.30 -9.87
CA GLY A 261 -0.84 14.49 -8.66
C GLY A 261 -1.42 15.28 -7.49
N PRO A 262 -1.17 14.86 -6.23
CA PRO A 262 -1.69 15.54 -5.03
C PRO A 262 -1.52 17.06 -5.05
N SER A 263 -2.57 17.78 -4.65
CA SER A 263 -2.57 19.25 -4.56
C SER A 263 -1.62 19.75 -3.45
N ASP A 264 -1.18 21.01 -3.55
CA ASP A 264 -0.35 21.63 -2.50
C ASP A 264 -1.09 21.68 -1.15
N ASP A 265 -2.41 21.88 -1.18
CA ASP A 265 -3.27 21.93 0.00
C ASP A 265 -3.42 20.54 0.66
N LEU A 266 -3.54 19.47 -0.13
CA LEU A 266 -3.50 18.09 0.38
C LEU A 266 -2.16 17.77 1.04
N LEU A 267 -1.06 18.17 0.41
CA LEU A 267 0.28 17.95 0.95
C LEU A 267 0.50 18.74 2.25
N ALA A 268 0.00 19.98 2.32
CA ALA A 268 0.03 20.78 3.54
C ALA A 268 -0.79 20.12 4.65
N TRP A 269 -1.99 19.63 4.33
CA TRP A 269 -2.85 18.91 5.27
C TRP A 269 -2.20 17.62 5.80
N LEU A 270 -1.52 16.85 4.92
CA LEU A 270 -0.77 15.65 5.33
C LEU A 270 0.37 16.01 6.29
N GLU A 271 1.12 17.09 6.02
CA GLU A 271 2.16 17.55 6.94
C GLU A 271 1.59 18.04 8.26
N GLU A 272 0.40 18.65 8.27
CA GLU A 272 -0.30 18.99 9.51
C GLU A 272 -0.69 17.75 10.30
N THR A 273 -1.23 16.70 9.67
CA THR A 273 -1.59 15.46 10.37
C THR A 273 -0.40 14.62 10.82
N LYS A 274 0.81 14.95 10.40
CA LYS A 274 2.02 14.24 10.80
C LYS A 274 2.41 14.56 12.24
N GLY A 275 2.90 13.54 12.93
CA GLY A 275 3.46 13.63 14.27
C GLY A 275 2.44 13.37 15.38
N CYS A 276 2.82 12.53 16.33
CA CYS A 276 2.11 12.29 17.60
C CYS A 276 3.14 12.10 18.72
N GLY A 277 2.71 12.03 19.98
CA GLY A 277 3.62 11.91 21.12
C GLY A 277 4.60 10.73 20.98
N GLY A 278 5.84 11.01 20.54
CA GLY A 278 6.89 10.00 20.34
C GLY A 278 7.16 9.57 18.90
N SER A 279 6.43 10.09 17.90
CA SER A 279 6.74 9.88 16.48
C SER A 279 6.63 11.18 15.70
N ASP A 280 7.61 11.44 14.84
CA ASP A 280 7.61 12.59 13.91
C ASP A 280 7.20 12.17 12.49
N SER A 281 6.94 10.88 12.27
CA SER A 281 6.82 10.27 10.94
C SER A 281 5.47 9.60 10.71
N HIS A 282 4.80 9.17 11.78
CA HIS A 282 3.45 8.62 11.73
C HIS A 282 2.41 9.74 11.70
N HIS A 283 1.22 9.39 11.18
CA HIS A 283 0.15 10.36 11.00
C HIS A 283 -1.01 10.11 11.96
N ARG A 284 -1.59 11.22 12.38
CA ARG A 284 -2.75 11.31 13.26
C ARG A 284 -4.02 10.99 12.52
N ALA A 285 -5.04 10.54 13.25
CA ALA A 285 -6.35 10.27 12.67
C ALA A 285 -7.01 11.53 12.11
N SER A 286 -6.74 12.69 12.72
CA SER A 286 -7.16 14.03 12.25
C SER A 286 -6.19 15.11 12.80
N PRO A 287 -6.24 16.35 12.29
CA PRO A 287 -5.42 17.47 12.79
C PRO A 287 -5.60 17.78 14.29
N ASP A 288 -6.75 17.42 14.87
CA ASP A 288 -7.09 17.71 16.28
C ASP A 288 -6.78 16.56 17.25
N THR A 289 -6.41 15.38 16.74
CA THR A 289 -6.07 14.23 17.60
C THR A 289 -4.64 14.31 18.12
N ASP A 290 -4.37 13.71 19.29
CA ASP A 290 -3.04 13.66 19.90
C ASP A 290 -2.31 12.31 19.68
N PHE A 291 -2.94 11.39 18.93
CA PHE A 291 -2.45 10.04 18.71
C PHE A 291 -2.36 9.69 17.23
N CYS A 292 -1.40 8.83 16.88
CA CYS A 292 -1.31 8.24 15.55
C CYS A 292 -1.97 6.87 15.51
N LEU A 293 -2.40 6.43 14.33
CA LEU A 293 -2.92 5.08 14.08
C LEU A 293 -1.96 4.28 13.19
N LEU A 294 -1.61 3.05 13.60
CA LEU A 294 -0.76 2.14 12.80
C LEU A 294 -1.40 1.83 11.45
N ARG A 295 -2.70 1.51 11.47
CA ARG A 295 -3.47 1.17 10.27
C ARG A 295 -3.43 2.30 9.26
N ASP A 296 -3.72 3.53 9.67
CA ASP A 296 -3.79 4.67 8.75
C ASP A 296 -2.40 5.01 8.20
N SER A 297 -1.37 4.93 9.06
CA SER A 297 0.03 5.09 8.68
C SER A 297 0.44 4.08 7.60
N TRP A 298 0.15 2.79 7.81
CA TRP A 298 0.42 1.75 6.81
C TRP A 298 -0.40 1.97 5.53
N THR A 299 -1.69 2.28 5.65
CA THR A 299 -2.58 2.42 4.49
C THR A 299 -2.14 3.60 3.62
N GLY A 300 -1.77 4.74 4.21
CA GLY A 300 -1.24 5.90 3.48
C GLY A 300 0.10 5.65 2.79
N LEU A 301 0.98 4.84 3.40
CA LEU A 301 2.22 4.39 2.76
C LEU A 301 1.97 3.42 1.59
N SER A 302 1.06 2.48 1.79
CA SER A 302 0.75 1.43 0.81
C SER A 302 0.00 1.99 -0.41
N SER A 303 -0.81 3.03 -0.22
CA SER A 303 -1.49 3.74 -1.32
C SER A 303 -0.56 4.57 -2.18
N GLY A 304 0.64 4.90 -1.67
CA GLY A 304 1.58 5.80 -2.32
C GLY A 304 1.23 7.28 -2.19
N LEU A 305 0.22 7.63 -1.38
CA LEU A 305 -0.09 9.00 -1.02
C LEU A 305 1.03 9.62 -0.19
N ILE A 306 1.54 8.86 0.77
CA ILE A 306 2.70 9.25 1.58
C ILE A 306 3.96 8.77 0.84
N PRO A 307 4.90 9.67 0.48
CA PRO A 307 6.13 9.31 -0.22
C PRO A 307 6.95 8.27 0.55
N ARG A 308 7.66 7.38 -0.17
CA ARG A 308 8.55 6.36 0.41
C ARG A 308 9.98 6.87 0.60
#